data_AF-A0A6I9PXN8-F1
#
_entry.id   AF-A0A6I9PXN8-F1
#
_cell.length_a   1.000
_cell.length_b   1.000
_cell.length_c   1.000
_cell.angle_alpha   90.00
_cell.angle_beta   90.00
_cell.angle_gamma   90.00
#
_symmetry.space_group_name_H-M   'P 1'
#
loop_
_entity.id
_entity.type
_entity.pdbx_description
1 polymer ?
#
loop_
_entity_poly.entity_id
_entity_poly.type
_entity_poly.pdbx_seq_one_letter_code
_entity_poly.pdbx_strand_id
1 'polypeptide(L)'
;MVFFYEWSEVVSDLINSVSALYIIKVMPFANLMGLLASGTDSTAALRCIQQVALLVQGNWVVKSDVLYPKNTCSPHSGVPAEVLCRGRDFVMWRFTLERSVLRKEIASIIKLPPEDVKEFLEHVAVPRVNRGWEFLLPTDVEFVKKHTDIAHRQHMLWLGIQSKLEKVFNFSKEDFMPKNSPQPDPVHVTGEQRLKNAQDRAQGNKSSMQKDLDTRRSESSIQVKQEPVSDREDEPMDTSSSSSAINGSVNGYPSASAFDHTNGITGSPANAPSVELKDFVKKTFKKHFVLTLNEFKRLFGLHIASMPSGHSIYPSISDHMLQDAILLCQCKQIMVPFPAQTTAATDEQKVFGLWETGEEFDKVNYFSGL
;
A
#
# COMPACT_ATOMS: atom_id res chain seq x y z
N MET A 1 44.76 15.37 -7.75
CA MET A 1 44.15 14.58 -6.66
C MET A 1 42.75 15.09 -6.33
N VAL A 2 42.59 16.32 -5.79
CA VAL A 2 41.28 16.93 -5.45
C VAL A 2 40.17 16.68 -6.48
N PHE A 3 40.36 17.08 -7.74
CA PHE A 3 39.39 16.85 -8.84
C PHE A 3 38.91 15.39 -9.02
N PHE A 4 39.69 14.40 -8.60
CA PHE A 4 39.33 12.98 -8.70
C PHE A 4 38.44 12.53 -7.52
N TYR A 5 38.60 13.14 -6.35
CA TYR A 5 37.73 12.93 -5.18
C TYR A 5 36.39 13.61 -5.40
N GLU A 6 36.41 14.88 -5.82
CA GLU A 6 35.22 15.67 -6.14
C GLU A 6 34.35 15.01 -7.22
N TRP A 7 34.96 14.40 -8.25
CA TRP A 7 34.25 13.54 -9.22
C TRP A 7 33.73 12.23 -8.60
N SER A 8 34.50 11.57 -7.74
CA SER A 8 34.10 10.29 -7.12
C SER A 8 32.94 10.46 -6.12
N GLU A 9 32.92 11.55 -5.36
CA GLU A 9 31.86 11.88 -4.42
C GLU A 9 30.57 12.24 -5.17
N VAL A 10 30.64 13.14 -6.15
CA VAL A 10 29.49 13.49 -7.01
C VAL A 10 28.93 12.27 -7.74
N VAL A 11 29.76 11.32 -8.19
CA VAL A 11 29.30 10.06 -8.80
C VAL A 11 28.67 9.11 -7.77
N SER A 12 29.20 9.03 -6.54
CA SER A 12 28.59 8.21 -5.48
C SER A 12 27.23 8.77 -5.03
N ASP A 13 27.14 10.08 -4.81
CA ASP A 13 25.92 10.79 -4.45
C ASP A 13 24.86 10.67 -5.56
N LEU A 14 25.29 10.77 -6.82
CA LEU A 14 24.46 10.51 -7.99
C LEU A 14 23.90 9.07 -7.97
N ILE A 15 24.75 8.07 -7.74
CA ILE A 15 24.31 6.67 -7.65
C ILE A 15 23.31 6.49 -6.50
N ASN A 16 23.57 7.05 -5.31
CA ASN A 16 22.65 6.99 -4.17
C ASN A 16 21.29 7.61 -4.48
N SER A 17 21.27 8.83 -5.05
CA SER A 17 20.04 9.50 -5.51
C SER A 17 19.27 8.70 -6.55
N VAL A 18 19.96 8.15 -7.56
CA VAL A 18 19.36 7.35 -8.62
C VAL A 18 18.80 6.03 -8.06
N SER A 19 19.53 5.35 -7.17
CA SER A 19 19.10 4.10 -6.54
C SER A 19 17.90 4.31 -5.61
N ALA A 20 17.91 5.35 -4.76
CA ALA A 20 16.78 5.66 -3.90
C ALA A 20 15.52 5.99 -4.71
N LEU A 21 15.67 6.77 -5.78
CA LEU A 21 14.55 7.09 -6.67
C LEU A 21 14.09 5.88 -7.48
N TYR A 22 14.99 4.98 -7.91
CA TYR A 22 14.64 3.73 -8.61
C TYR A 22 13.79 2.80 -7.73
N ILE A 23 14.12 2.69 -6.44
CA ILE A 23 13.38 1.89 -5.46
C ILE A 23 12.01 2.52 -5.15
N ILE A 24 11.99 3.82 -4.81
CA ILE A 24 10.82 4.52 -4.25
C ILE A 24 9.89 5.06 -5.36
N LYS A 25 10.41 5.21 -6.60
CA LYS A 25 9.74 5.55 -7.86
C LYS A 25 9.13 6.95 -7.97
N VAL A 26 8.75 7.57 -6.85
CA VAL A 26 8.31 8.98 -6.73
C VAL A 26 8.89 9.64 -5.48
N MET A 27 9.52 10.82 -5.58
CA MET A 27 10.12 11.51 -4.42
C MET A 27 10.05 13.05 -4.52
N PRO A 28 9.83 13.80 -3.41
CA PRO A 28 10.01 15.25 -3.37
C PRO A 28 11.50 15.61 -3.45
N PHE A 29 11.84 16.76 -4.03
CA PHE A 29 13.25 17.17 -4.14
C PHE A 29 13.91 17.39 -2.76
N ALA A 30 13.16 17.86 -1.76
CA ALA A 30 13.67 18.04 -0.40
C ALA A 30 14.13 16.72 0.23
N ASN A 31 13.39 15.62 0.01
CA ASN A 31 13.77 14.31 0.51
C ASN A 31 15.01 13.76 -0.19
N LEU A 32 15.13 13.98 -1.51
CA LEU A 32 16.32 13.60 -2.28
C LEU A 32 17.58 14.28 -1.72
N MET A 33 17.50 15.60 -1.47
CA MET A 33 18.60 16.35 -0.86
C MET A 33 18.93 15.89 0.57
N GLY A 34 17.98 15.29 1.28
CA GLY A 34 18.20 14.68 2.60
C GLY A 34 18.87 13.29 2.57
N LEU A 35 18.98 12.66 1.38
CA LEU A 35 19.68 11.39 1.17
C LEU A 35 21.08 11.57 0.55
N LEU A 36 21.49 12.82 0.31
CA LEU A 36 22.77 13.21 -0.27
C LEU A 36 23.76 13.66 0.82
N ALA A 37 25.05 13.70 0.49
CA ALA A 37 26.07 14.17 1.44
C ALA A 37 25.81 15.62 1.91
N SER A 38 26.17 15.91 3.16
CA SER A 38 26.03 17.25 3.75
C SER A 38 26.92 18.26 3.04
N GLY A 39 26.32 19.04 2.12
CA GLY A 39 27.00 20.07 1.33
C GLY A 39 26.81 19.94 -0.19
N THR A 40 26.18 18.87 -0.68
CA THR A 40 25.99 18.62 -2.13
C THR A 40 25.22 19.77 -2.81
N ASP A 41 25.76 20.28 -3.93
CA ASP A 41 25.10 21.36 -4.69
C ASP A 41 23.75 20.91 -5.24
N SER A 42 22.69 21.58 -4.77
CA SER A 42 21.33 21.37 -5.27
C SER A 42 21.21 21.56 -6.79
N THR A 43 22.04 22.39 -7.41
CA THR A 43 22.04 22.61 -8.86
C THR A 43 22.63 21.41 -9.61
N ALA A 44 23.71 20.82 -9.12
CA ALA A 44 24.28 19.57 -9.61
C ALA A 44 23.29 18.41 -9.45
N ALA A 45 22.69 18.25 -8.26
CA ALA A 45 21.64 17.27 -8.01
C ALA A 45 20.45 17.44 -8.98
N LEU A 46 20.04 18.68 -9.27
CA LEU A 46 18.97 18.98 -10.23
C LEU A 46 19.33 18.71 -11.69
N ARG A 47 20.59 18.94 -12.11
CA ARG A 47 21.07 18.51 -13.45
C ARG A 47 21.08 16.99 -13.59
N CYS A 48 21.40 16.30 -12.48
CA CYS A 48 21.51 14.85 -12.39
C CYS A 48 20.17 14.13 -12.43
N ILE A 49 19.22 14.49 -11.55
CA ILE A 49 17.92 13.81 -11.48
C ILE A 49 17.14 13.92 -12.81
N GLN A 50 17.28 15.02 -13.54
CA GLN A 50 16.70 15.21 -14.87
C GLN A 50 17.22 14.23 -15.94
N GLN A 51 18.33 13.51 -15.70
CA GLN A 51 18.79 12.43 -16.58
C GLN A 51 17.94 11.16 -16.41
N VAL A 52 17.49 10.85 -15.20
CA VAL A 52 16.76 9.60 -14.87
C VAL A 52 15.28 9.78 -14.55
N ALA A 53 14.81 11.01 -14.36
CA ALA A 53 13.46 11.32 -13.89
C ALA A 53 12.81 12.50 -14.64
N LEU A 54 11.49 12.62 -14.47
CA LEU A 54 10.66 13.73 -14.93
C LEU A 54 9.84 14.28 -13.76
N LEU A 55 9.42 15.54 -13.88
CA LEU A 55 8.65 16.23 -12.84
C LEU A 55 7.13 16.03 -13.02
N VAL A 56 6.44 15.49 -12.01
CA VAL A 56 4.98 15.30 -11.99
C VAL A 56 4.43 15.89 -10.69
N GLN A 57 3.52 16.86 -10.79
CA GLN A 57 2.99 17.62 -9.64
C GLN A 57 4.10 18.13 -8.69
N GLY A 58 5.22 18.63 -9.23
CA GLY A 58 6.38 19.10 -8.45
C GLY A 58 7.26 18.01 -7.83
N ASN A 59 6.87 16.73 -7.89
CA ASN A 59 7.64 15.59 -7.40
C ASN A 59 8.42 14.94 -8.55
N TRP A 60 9.56 14.32 -8.26
CA TRP A 60 10.35 13.59 -9.25
C TRP A 60 9.87 12.15 -9.39
N VAL A 61 9.67 11.71 -10.63
CA VAL A 61 9.22 10.36 -10.99
C VAL A 61 10.22 9.73 -11.96
N VAL A 62 10.65 8.48 -11.70
CA VAL A 62 11.60 7.77 -12.57
C VAL A 62 11.06 7.68 -14.01
N LYS A 63 11.90 7.87 -15.02
CA LYS A 63 11.55 7.71 -16.43
C LYS A 63 11.26 6.25 -16.77
N SER A 64 10.39 6.01 -17.75
CA SER A 64 9.95 4.65 -18.07
C SER A 64 11.02 3.81 -18.76
N ASP A 65 12.00 4.41 -19.44
CA ASP A 65 13.16 3.75 -20.06
C ASP A 65 14.24 3.30 -19.05
N VAL A 66 14.25 3.90 -17.86
CA VAL A 66 15.07 3.46 -16.71
C VAL A 66 14.45 2.24 -16.01
N LEU A 67 13.12 2.14 -15.96
CA LEU A 67 12.41 1.00 -15.36
C LEU A 67 12.23 -0.18 -16.33
N TYR A 68 12.06 0.08 -17.62
CA TYR A 68 11.92 -0.93 -18.67
C TYR A 68 13.01 -0.73 -19.74
N PRO A 69 14.23 -1.26 -19.52
CA PRO A 69 15.32 -1.19 -20.49
C PRO A 69 14.96 -1.87 -21.83
N LYS A 70 15.65 -1.47 -22.91
CA LYS A 70 15.46 -2.09 -24.22
C LYS A 70 15.68 -3.61 -24.17
N ASN A 71 14.92 -4.33 -24.99
CA ASN A 71 14.91 -5.79 -25.10
C ASN A 71 14.39 -6.54 -23.85
N THR A 72 13.82 -5.86 -22.85
CA THR A 72 13.02 -6.52 -21.79
C THR A 72 11.53 -6.54 -22.15
N CYS A 73 10.75 -7.25 -21.34
CA CYS A 73 9.30 -7.34 -21.43
C CYS A 73 8.67 -7.41 -20.03
N SER A 74 7.35 -7.23 -19.94
CA SER A 74 6.62 -7.40 -18.68
C SER A 74 6.79 -8.83 -18.15
N PRO A 75 7.12 -9.01 -16.86
CA PRO A 75 7.20 -10.33 -16.23
C PRO A 75 5.79 -10.95 -16.05
N HIS A 76 4.73 -10.17 -16.21
CA HIS A 76 3.35 -10.60 -16.02
C HIS A 76 2.65 -10.93 -17.35
N SER A 77 2.94 -10.17 -18.42
CA SER A 77 2.20 -10.25 -19.69
C SER A 77 3.06 -10.51 -20.93
N GLY A 78 4.39 -10.45 -20.82
CA GLY A 78 5.29 -10.54 -21.97
C GLY A 78 5.28 -9.33 -22.91
N VAL A 79 4.52 -8.27 -22.60
CA VAL A 79 4.49 -7.03 -23.41
C VAL A 79 5.89 -6.40 -23.49
N PRO A 80 6.41 -6.03 -24.68
CA PRO A 80 7.74 -5.45 -24.83
C PRO A 80 7.90 -4.10 -24.13
N ALA A 81 9.11 -3.85 -23.60
CA ALA A 81 9.47 -2.63 -22.86
C ALA A 81 9.05 -1.33 -23.57
N GLU A 82 9.25 -1.21 -24.88
CA GLU A 82 8.88 0.02 -25.61
C GLU A 82 7.38 0.35 -25.57
N VAL A 83 6.52 -0.67 -25.43
CA VAL A 83 5.07 -0.49 -25.31
C VAL A 83 4.70 -0.16 -23.87
N LEU A 84 5.35 -0.81 -22.89
CA LEU A 84 5.23 -0.47 -21.47
C LEU A 84 5.64 0.98 -21.21
N CYS A 85 6.74 1.46 -21.80
CA CYS A 85 7.17 2.85 -21.67
C CYS A 85 6.09 3.83 -22.15
N ARG A 86 5.52 3.62 -23.34
CA ARG A 86 4.46 4.49 -23.89
C ARG A 86 3.21 4.45 -23.01
N GLY A 87 2.83 3.28 -22.52
CA GLY A 87 1.70 3.12 -21.60
C GLY A 87 1.92 3.81 -20.25
N ARG A 88 3.10 3.65 -19.64
CA ARG A 88 3.45 4.29 -18.37
C ARG A 88 3.59 5.80 -18.52
N ASP A 89 4.25 6.28 -19.59
CA ASP A 89 4.38 7.71 -19.90
C ASP A 89 3.01 8.39 -20.06
N PHE A 90 2.01 7.68 -20.60
CA PHE A 90 0.62 8.16 -20.63
C PHE A 90 0.01 8.30 -19.23
N VAL A 91 0.22 7.33 -18.33
CA VAL A 91 -0.23 7.44 -16.93
C VAL A 91 0.45 8.61 -16.22
N MET A 92 1.77 8.79 -16.41
CA MET A 92 2.50 9.92 -15.82
C MET A 92 1.99 11.26 -16.37
N TRP A 93 1.76 11.35 -17.69
CA TRP A 93 1.21 12.54 -18.33
C TRP A 93 -0.20 12.86 -17.84
N ARG A 94 -1.09 11.88 -17.65
CA ARG A 94 -2.42 12.10 -17.05
C ARG A 94 -2.31 12.71 -15.64
N PHE A 95 -1.34 12.27 -14.83
CA PHE A 95 -1.05 12.90 -13.54
C PHE A 95 -0.43 14.31 -13.62
N THR A 96 0.01 14.80 -14.80
CA THR A 96 0.35 16.23 -14.99
C THR A 96 -0.89 17.11 -15.21
N LEU A 97 -2.04 16.52 -15.57
CA LEU A 97 -3.30 17.22 -15.80
C LEU A 97 -4.25 17.11 -14.59
N GLU A 98 -4.34 15.93 -13.98
CA GLU A 98 -5.33 15.60 -12.95
C GLU A 98 -4.70 14.97 -11.71
N ARG A 99 -5.39 15.13 -10.58
CA ARG A 99 -4.97 14.59 -9.28
C ARG A 99 -5.20 13.08 -9.15
N SER A 100 -6.22 12.56 -9.85
CA SER A 100 -6.62 11.15 -9.84
C SER A 100 -6.99 10.65 -11.24
N VAL A 101 -6.91 9.33 -11.47
CA VAL A 101 -7.19 8.68 -12.75
C VAL A 101 -7.93 7.35 -12.56
N LEU A 102 -8.73 6.92 -13.55
CA LEU A 102 -9.40 5.61 -13.51
C LEU A 102 -8.64 4.55 -14.33
N ARG A 103 -8.23 3.44 -13.68
CA ARG A 103 -7.53 2.30 -14.32
C ARG A 103 -8.27 1.74 -15.54
N LYS A 104 -9.61 1.76 -15.54
CA LYS A 104 -10.44 1.30 -16.67
C LYS A 104 -10.36 2.22 -17.90
N GLU A 105 -10.32 3.54 -17.70
CA GLU A 105 -10.18 4.51 -18.79
C GLU A 105 -8.77 4.44 -19.38
N ILE A 106 -7.74 4.40 -18.53
CA ILE A 106 -6.36 4.21 -18.98
C ILE A 106 -6.24 2.95 -19.85
N ALA A 107 -6.72 1.81 -19.35
CA ALA A 107 -6.60 0.53 -20.05
C ALA A 107 -7.32 0.52 -21.42
N SER A 108 -8.47 1.19 -21.57
CA SER A 108 -9.17 1.26 -22.85
C SER A 108 -8.44 2.10 -23.90
N ILE A 109 -7.67 3.10 -23.46
CA ILE A 109 -6.87 3.99 -24.33
C ILE A 109 -5.55 3.34 -24.73
N ILE A 110 -4.75 2.90 -23.74
CA ILE A 110 -3.39 2.37 -23.99
C ILE A 110 -3.37 0.90 -24.41
N LYS A 111 -4.51 0.20 -24.27
CA LYS A 111 -4.74 -1.19 -24.74
C LYS A 111 -3.73 -2.21 -24.20
N LEU A 112 -3.20 -1.94 -23.01
CA LEU A 112 -2.35 -2.88 -22.28
C LEU A 112 -3.19 -3.83 -21.41
N PRO A 113 -2.68 -5.04 -21.11
CA PRO A 113 -3.20 -5.91 -20.07
C PRO A 113 -3.46 -5.13 -18.76
N PRO A 114 -4.63 -5.30 -18.11
CA PRO A 114 -4.97 -4.55 -16.90
C PRO A 114 -3.91 -4.65 -15.79
N GLU A 115 -3.12 -5.72 -15.78
CA GLU A 115 -2.07 -6.06 -14.82
C GLU A 115 -0.89 -5.11 -14.94
N ASP A 116 -0.38 -4.87 -16.16
CA ASP A 116 0.67 -3.86 -16.41
C ASP A 116 0.17 -2.46 -16.01
N VAL A 117 -1.10 -2.14 -16.29
CA VAL A 117 -1.73 -0.87 -15.87
C VAL A 117 -1.88 -0.78 -14.34
N LYS A 118 -2.01 -1.91 -13.63
CA LYS A 118 -2.03 -1.96 -12.16
C LYS A 118 -0.64 -1.63 -11.62
N GLU A 119 0.40 -2.30 -12.14
CA GLU A 119 1.80 -2.09 -11.77
C GLU A 119 2.20 -0.61 -11.94
N PHE A 120 1.88 0.01 -13.08
CA PHE A 120 2.19 1.42 -13.34
C PHE A 120 1.56 2.38 -12.32
N LEU A 121 0.36 2.05 -11.84
CA LEU A 121 -0.37 2.86 -10.86
C LEU A 121 0.15 2.62 -9.45
N GLU A 122 0.41 1.37 -9.06
CA GLU A 122 1.00 1.01 -7.76
C GLU A 122 2.42 1.58 -7.57
N HIS A 123 3.12 1.87 -8.67
CA HIS A 123 4.40 2.54 -8.66
C HIS A 123 4.37 4.06 -8.37
N VAL A 124 3.22 4.75 -8.55
CA VAL A 124 3.17 6.23 -8.45
C VAL A 124 1.90 6.80 -7.81
N ALA A 125 0.94 5.95 -7.45
CA ALA A 125 -0.40 6.34 -7.04
C ALA A 125 -0.98 5.32 -6.05
N VAL A 126 -2.04 5.74 -5.36
CA VAL A 126 -2.71 4.95 -4.33
C VAL A 126 -4.22 4.90 -4.58
N PRO A 127 -4.88 3.75 -4.35
CA PRO A 127 -6.30 3.62 -4.58
C PRO A 127 -7.10 4.52 -3.64
N ARG A 128 -8.25 4.98 -4.13
CA ARG A 128 -9.22 5.82 -3.43
C ARG A 128 -10.63 5.37 -3.77
N VAL A 129 -11.39 5.03 -2.74
CA VAL A 129 -12.82 4.71 -2.84
C VAL A 129 -13.53 5.85 -3.58
N ASN A 130 -14.26 5.50 -4.64
CA ASN A 130 -15.02 6.41 -5.51
C ASN A 130 -14.20 7.52 -6.21
N ARG A 131 -12.86 7.44 -6.25
CA ARG A 131 -11.99 8.41 -6.96
C ARG A 131 -10.90 7.77 -7.84
N GLY A 132 -10.84 6.45 -7.93
CA GLY A 132 -9.83 5.74 -8.73
C GLY A 132 -8.47 5.69 -8.05
N TRP A 133 -7.43 6.11 -8.74
CA TRP A 133 -6.04 6.13 -8.25
C TRP A 133 -5.56 7.58 -8.15
N GLU A 134 -5.19 8.02 -6.94
CA GLU A 134 -4.68 9.37 -6.66
C GLU A 134 -3.15 9.35 -6.65
N PHE A 135 -2.49 10.36 -7.24
CA PHE A 135 -1.04 10.47 -7.26
C PHE A 135 -0.44 10.44 -5.83
N LEU A 136 0.61 9.65 -5.61
CA LEU A 136 1.07 9.20 -4.29
C LEU A 136 1.39 10.34 -3.33
N LEU A 137 2.08 11.37 -3.82
CA LEU A 137 2.54 12.51 -3.02
C LEU A 137 1.72 13.77 -3.32
N PRO A 138 1.50 14.68 -2.36
CA PRO A 138 0.86 15.96 -2.63
C PRO A 138 1.70 16.82 -3.59
N THR A 139 1.07 17.78 -4.25
CA THR A 139 1.77 18.70 -5.16
C THR A 139 2.86 19.49 -4.42
N ASP A 140 4.11 19.37 -4.85
CA ASP A 140 5.24 20.14 -4.29
C ASP A 140 5.24 21.57 -4.88
N VAL A 141 4.35 22.41 -4.34
CA VAL A 141 4.19 23.82 -4.75
C VAL A 141 5.42 24.65 -4.40
N GLU A 142 6.15 24.28 -3.34
CA GLU A 142 7.38 24.98 -2.93
C GLU A 142 8.50 24.74 -3.95
N PHE A 143 8.71 23.49 -4.38
CA PHE A 143 9.66 23.18 -5.45
C PHE A 143 9.32 23.91 -6.75
N VAL A 144 8.05 23.86 -7.19
CA VAL A 144 7.60 24.54 -8.42
C VAL A 144 7.81 26.06 -8.35
N LYS A 145 7.57 26.67 -7.18
CA LYS A 145 7.79 28.11 -6.96
C LYS A 145 9.28 28.49 -6.86
N LYS A 146 10.13 27.60 -6.34
CA LYS A 146 11.57 27.82 -6.16
C LYS A 146 12.39 27.55 -7.43
N HIS A 147 11.95 26.62 -8.26
CA HIS A 147 12.66 26.14 -9.45
C HIS A 147 11.79 26.26 -10.72
N THR A 148 11.25 27.48 -10.94
CA THR A 148 10.30 27.79 -12.02
C THR A 148 10.86 27.50 -13.42
N ASP A 149 12.15 27.69 -13.62
CA ASP A 149 12.87 27.42 -14.87
C ASP A 149 12.98 25.91 -15.17
N ILE A 150 13.08 25.07 -14.13
CA ILE A 150 13.04 23.62 -14.25
C ILE A 150 11.60 23.16 -14.47
N ALA A 151 10.64 23.68 -13.69
CA ALA A 151 9.22 23.36 -13.86
C ALA A 151 8.72 23.70 -15.28
N HIS A 152 9.11 24.85 -15.84
CA HIS A 152 8.79 25.22 -17.21
C HIS A 152 9.46 24.29 -18.24
N ARG A 153 10.75 23.98 -18.11
CA ARG A 153 11.45 23.04 -19.01
C ARG A 153 10.85 21.63 -18.96
N GLN A 154 10.47 21.15 -17.77
CA GLN A 154 9.79 19.87 -17.59
C GLN A 154 8.38 19.87 -18.20
N HIS A 155 7.64 20.98 -18.12
CA HIS A 155 6.37 21.12 -18.85
C HIS A 155 6.56 21.04 -20.37
N MET A 156 7.58 21.69 -20.93
CA MET A 156 7.90 21.58 -22.36
C MET A 156 8.29 20.16 -22.78
N LEU A 157 8.99 19.40 -21.92
CA LEU A 157 9.23 17.97 -22.15
C LEU A 157 7.92 17.16 -22.16
N TRP A 158 6.99 17.43 -21.25
CA TRP A 158 5.69 16.76 -21.22
C TRP A 158 4.83 17.07 -22.45
N LEU A 159 4.86 18.28 -23.00
CA LEU A 159 4.22 18.58 -24.29
C LEU A 159 4.85 17.77 -25.45
N GLY A 160 6.17 17.60 -25.44
CA GLY A 160 6.89 16.76 -26.40
C GLY A 160 6.64 15.25 -26.25
N ILE A 161 6.27 14.79 -25.04
CA ILE A 161 5.81 13.42 -24.78
C ILE A 161 4.35 13.26 -25.23
N GLN A 162 3.47 14.19 -24.84
CA GLN A 162 2.06 14.23 -25.23
C GLN A 162 1.89 14.09 -26.76
N SER A 163 2.61 14.89 -27.55
CA SER A 163 2.51 14.83 -29.02
C SER A 163 3.03 13.54 -29.67
N LYS A 164 3.69 12.66 -28.90
CA LYS A 164 4.00 11.28 -29.31
C LYS A 164 2.86 10.34 -28.91
N LEU A 165 2.35 10.48 -27.68
CA LEU A 165 1.26 9.66 -27.13
C LEU A 165 -0.04 9.82 -27.92
N GLU A 166 -0.41 11.06 -28.28
CA GLU A 166 -1.57 11.38 -29.13
C GLU A 166 -1.53 10.59 -30.45
N LYS A 167 -0.37 10.51 -31.09
CA LYS A 167 -0.16 9.80 -32.37
C LYS A 167 -0.11 8.27 -32.22
N VAL A 168 0.32 7.76 -31.07
CA VAL A 168 0.39 6.30 -30.79
C VAL A 168 -0.98 5.76 -30.41
N PHE A 169 -1.72 6.47 -29.56
CA PHE A 169 -2.99 6.01 -28.99
C PHE A 169 -4.24 6.61 -29.64
N ASN A 170 -4.09 7.63 -30.50
CA ASN A 170 -5.16 8.30 -31.27
C ASN A 170 -6.22 8.97 -30.37
N PHE A 171 -5.77 9.83 -29.46
CA PHE A 171 -6.60 10.67 -28.60
C PHE A 171 -6.31 12.16 -28.82
N SER A 172 -7.23 13.03 -28.38
CA SER A 172 -7.04 14.49 -28.27
C SER A 172 -6.81 14.92 -26.82
N LYS A 173 -6.23 16.10 -26.59
CA LYS A 173 -6.09 16.64 -25.22
C LYS A 173 -7.46 16.98 -24.62
N GLU A 174 -8.38 17.38 -25.48
CA GLU A 174 -9.74 17.83 -25.20
C GLU A 174 -10.61 16.71 -24.61
N ASP A 175 -10.29 15.44 -24.91
CA ASP A 175 -10.89 14.26 -24.27
C ASP A 175 -10.65 14.19 -22.76
N PHE A 176 -9.59 14.87 -22.27
CA PHE A 176 -9.13 14.86 -20.88
C PHE A 176 -9.10 16.25 -20.22
N MET A 177 -9.74 17.24 -20.83
CA MET A 177 -9.97 18.52 -20.15
C MET A 177 -11.29 18.47 -19.39
N PRO A 178 -11.37 19.03 -18.15
CA PRO A 178 -12.64 19.19 -17.45
C PRO A 178 -13.63 19.94 -18.35
N LYS A 179 -14.73 19.27 -18.71
CA LYS A 179 -15.73 19.86 -19.61
C LYS A 179 -16.44 20.99 -18.88
N ASN A 180 -16.06 22.23 -19.22
CA ASN A 180 -16.80 23.46 -18.90
C ASN A 180 -18.12 23.55 -19.69
N SER A 181 -18.87 22.44 -19.78
CA SER A 181 -20.28 22.48 -20.09
C SER A 181 -21.00 23.14 -18.91
N PRO A 182 -21.88 24.14 -19.12
CA PRO A 182 -22.80 24.58 -18.09
C PRO A 182 -23.62 23.37 -17.63
N GLN A 183 -23.39 22.90 -16.41
CA GLN A 183 -24.39 22.07 -15.73
C GLN A 183 -25.65 22.93 -15.60
N PRO A 184 -26.83 22.49 -16.07
CA PRO A 184 -28.06 23.13 -15.62
C PRO A 184 -28.10 23.00 -14.10
N ASP A 185 -28.44 24.09 -13.39
CA ASP A 185 -28.33 24.15 -11.93
C ASP A 185 -28.95 22.92 -11.26
N PRO A 186 -28.30 22.33 -10.24
CA PRO A 186 -28.80 21.16 -9.56
C PRO A 186 -30.11 21.51 -8.85
N VAL A 187 -31.24 21.28 -9.55
CA VAL A 187 -32.59 21.55 -9.06
C VAL A 187 -32.71 20.97 -7.66
N HIS A 188 -32.86 21.86 -6.68
CA HIS A 188 -32.63 21.51 -5.29
C HIS A 188 -33.87 20.83 -4.72
N VAL A 189 -34.12 19.59 -5.17
CA VAL A 189 -35.28 18.76 -4.82
C VAL A 189 -35.27 18.52 -3.31
N THR A 190 -36.11 19.28 -2.60
CA THR A 190 -36.28 19.31 -1.15
C THR A 190 -36.57 17.90 -0.61
N GLY A 191 -36.19 17.63 0.65
CA GLY A 191 -36.39 16.32 1.28
C GLY A 191 -37.84 15.84 1.21
N GLU A 192 -38.81 16.75 1.38
CA GLU A 192 -40.25 16.50 1.27
C GLU A 192 -40.66 16.06 -0.14
N GLN A 193 -40.11 16.69 -1.18
CA GLN A 193 -40.38 16.35 -2.58
C GLN A 193 -39.82 14.95 -2.92
N ARG A 194 -38.68 14.57 -2.33
CA ARG A 194 -38.12 13.20 -2.45
C ARG A 194 -39.00 12.19 -1.72
N LEU A 195 -39.45 12.52 -0.50
CA LEU A 195 -40.32 11.67 0.30
C LEU A 195 -41.67 11.43 -0.38
N LYS A 196 -42.28 12.47 -0.95
CA LYS A 196 -43.54 12.37 -1.69
C LYS A 196 -43.40 11.50 -2.94
N ASN A 197 -42.39 11.74 -3.78
CA ASN A 197 -42.12 10.90 -4.95
C ASN A 197 -41.86 9.40 -4.59
N ALA A 198 -41.32 9.13 -3.40
CA ALA A 198 -41.14 7.77 -2.89
C ALA A 198 -42.47 7.15 -2.40
N GLN A 199 -43.31 7.92 -1.70
CA GLN A 199 -44.64 7.50 -1.27
C GLN A 199 -45.56 7.22 -2.46
N ASP A 200 -45.58 8.09 -3.47
CA ASP A 200 -46.40 7.92 -4.68
C ASP A 200 -46.00 6.64 -5.45
N ARG A 201 -44.69 6.36 -5.56
CA ARG A 201 -44.18 5.08 -6.10
C ARG A 201 -44.58 3.87 -5.27
N ALA A 202 -44.51 3.96 -3.94
CA ALA A 202 -44.90 2.88 -3.05
C ALA A 202 -46.42 2.57 -3.13
N GLN A 203 -47.27 3.58 -3.25
CA GLN A 203 -48.70 3.42 -3.44
C GLN A 203 -49.04 2.81 -4.81
N GLY A 204 -48.38 3.28 -5.89
CA GLY A 204 -48.47 2.68 -7.22
C GLY A 204 -48.17 1.18 -7.20
N ASN A 205 -46.98 0.80 -6.71
CA ASN A 205 -46.58 -0.61 -6.61
C ASN A 205 -47.53 -1.44 -5.74
N LYS A 206 -48.05 -0.90 -4.63
CA LYS A 206 -49.00 -1.62 -3.76
C LYS A 206 -50.28 -2.00 -4.49
N SER A 207 -50.81 -1.12 -5.34
CA SER A 207 -51.99 -1.42 -6.16
C SER A 207 -51.73 -2.46 -7.26
N SER A 208 -50.50 -2.53 -7.78
CA SER A 208 -50.09 -3.56 -8.74
C SER A 208 -49.99 -4.94 -8.06
N MET A 209 -49.27 -5.04 -6.94
CA MET A 209 -49.10 -6.31 -6.23
C MET A 209 -50.42 -6.88 -5.70
N GLN A 210 -51.39 -6.03 -5.35
CA GLN A 210 -52.73 -6.50 -4.97
C GLN A 210 -53.43 -7.20 -6.14
N LYS A 211 -53.38 -6.62 -7.36
CA LYS A 211 -53.93 -7.28 -8.55
C LYS A 211 -53.23 -8.61 -8.87
N ASP A 212 -51.91 -8.69 -8.72
CA ASP A 212 -51.18 -9.94 -8.96
C ASP A 212 -51.57 -11.04 -7.95
N LEU A 213 -51.83 -10.66 -6.69
CA LEU A 213 -52.33 -11.58 -5.65
C LEU A 213 -53.76 -12.06 -5.96
N ASP A 214 -54.66 -11.16 -6.34
CA ASP A 214 -56.06 -11.52 -6.63
C ASP A 214 -56.20 -12.33 -7.94
N THR A 215 -55.32 -12.09 -8.92
CA THR A 215 -55.20 -12.93 -10.13
C THR A 215 -54.71 -14.35 -9.77
N ARG A 216 -53.61 -14.47 -9.01
CA ARG A 216 -53.11 -15.77 -8.51
C ARG A 216 -54.14 -16.55 -7.69
N ARG A 217 -55.03 -15.85 -6.98
CA ARG A 217 -56.12 -16.45 -6.20
C ARG A 217 -57.30 -16.93 -7.04
N SER A 218 -57.41 -16.48 -8.29
CA SER A 218 -58.44 -16.91 -9.23
C SER A 218 -58.04 -18.16 -10.04
N GLU A 219 -56.74 -18.42 -10.21
CA GLU A 219 -56.23 -19.56 -10.99
C GLU A 219 -56.01 -20.84 -10.13
N SER A 220 -56.06 -20.75 -8.80
CA SER A 220 -55.77 -21.86 -7.89
C SER A 220 -56.94 -22.83 -7.70
N SER A 221 -57.30 -23.57 -8.76
CA SER A 221 -58.22 -24.71 -8.69
C SER A 221 -57.53 -26.00 -9.17
N ILE A 222 -56.85 -26.73 -8.26
CA ILE A 222 -56.61 -28.19 -8.33
C ILE A 222 -56.04 -28.72 -7.00
N GLN A 223 -56.68 -29.80 -6.52
CA GLN A 223 -56.30 -30.82 -5.52
C GLN A 223 -55.14 -30.57 -4.53
N VAL A 224 -55.50 -30.53 -3.24
CA VAL A 224 -54.59 -30.72 -2.09
C VAL A 224 -54.29 -32.22 -1.91
N LYS A 225 -53.03 -32.58 -1.66
CA LYS A 225 -52.62 -33.92 -1.21
C LYS A 225 -52.52 -33.93 0.32
N GLN A 226 -53.15 -34.89 0.97
CA GLN A 226 -53.17 -35.01 2.44
C GLN A 226 -51.89 -35.67 3.00
N GLU A 227 -51.52 -35.26 4.22
CA GLU A 227 -50.67 -36.02 5.13
C GLU A 227 -51.51 -36.49 6.34
N PRO A 228 -51.26 -37.67 6.93
CA PRO A 228 -51.97 -38.14 8.12
C PRO A 228 -51.34 -37.63 9.43
N VAL A 229 -52.18 -37.20 10.36
CA VAL A 229 -51.80 -36.77 11.72
C VAL A 229 -51.80 -37.97 12.69
N SER A 230 -50.95 -37.94 13.71
CA SER A 230 -51.12 -38.72 14.94
C SER A 230 -50.67 -37.87 16.14
N ASP A 231 -51.55 -37.65 17.10
CA ASP A 231 -51.25 -36.90 18.33
C ASP A 231 -50.42 -37.74 19.31
N ARG A 232 -49.57 -37.07 20.12
CA ARG A 232 -49.75 -36.94 21.58
C ARG A 232 -48.62 -36.14 22.25
N GLU A 233 -48.93 -35.65 23.44
CA GLU A 233 -48.10 -34.76 24.28
C GLU A 233 -47.41 -35.53 25.43
N ASP A 234 -46.67 -34.78 26.25
CA ASP A 234 -46.12 -35.09 27.58
C ASP A 234 -44.83 -35.94 27.74
N GLU A 235 -43.81 -35.29 28.32
CA GLU A 235 -42.71 -35.89 29.11
C GLU A 235 -43.19 -36.14 30.58
N PRO A 236 -42.33 -36.50 31.57
CA PRO A 236 -40.95 -37.02 31.57
C PRO A 236 -40.81 -38.33 32.39
N MET A 237 -39.58 -38.85 32.53
CA MET A 237 -39.20 -39.75 33.65
C MET A 237 -37.67 -39.82 33.79
N ASP A 238 -37.17 -39.97 35.03
CA ASP A 238 -35.74 -39.97 35.37
C ASP A 238 -35.46 -40.90 36.57
N THR A 239 -34.21 -41.40 36.69
CA THR A 239 -33.72 -42.41 37.65
C THR A 239 -34.36 -43.81 37.50
N SER A 240 -33.76 -44.95 37.87
CA SER A 240 -32.51 -45.31 38.59
C SER A 240 -31.94 -46.61 37.95
N SER A 241 -30.98 -47.40 38.44
CA SER A 241 -30.32 -47.56 39.75
C SER A 241 -28.93 -48.25 39.59
N SER A 242 -28.32 -48.79 40.65
CA SER A 242 -26.93 -49.27 40.66
C SER A 242 -26.69 -50.65 41.32
N SER A 243 -25.66 -51.37 40.83
CA SER A 243 -24.81 -52.37 41.51
C SER A 243 -23.71 -52.82 40.52
N SER A 244 -22.54 -53.37 40.86
CA SER A 244 -21.98 -53.91 42.12
C SER A 244 -20.45 -53.63 42.19
N ALA A 245 -19.71 -54.15 43.18
CA ALA A 245 -18.29 -53.82 43.42
C ALA A 245 -17.46 -55.02 43.95
N ILE A 246 -16.13 -54.81 44.08
CA ILE A 246 -15.14 -55.45 45.01
C ILE A 246 -13.90 -56.14 44.37
N ASN A 247 -12.71 -55.66 44.80
CA ASN A 247 -11.34 -56.24 44.89
C ASN A 247 -10.50 -56.72 43.67
N GLY A 248 -9.19 -56.40 43.75
CA GLY A 248 -8.07 -57.05 43.06
C GLY A 248 -6.82 -56.15 43.01
N SER A 249 -5.67 -56.57 43.57
CA SER A 249 -4.45 -55.72 43.70
C SER A 249 -3.15 -56.49 43.47
N VAL A 250 -2.16 -55.88 42.79
CA VAL A 250 -0.72 -56.14 43.02
C VAL A 250 0.21 -55.01 42.51
N ASN A 251 1.43 -54.98 43.05
CA ASN A 251 2.53 -53.98 42.89
C ASN A 251 3.06 -53.76 41.45
N GLY A 252 3.83 -52.70 41.14
CA GLY A 252 4.30 -51.56 41.95
C GLY A 252 5.45 -50.75 41.31
N TYR A 253 5.97 -49.73 42.01
CA TYR A 253 7.13 -48.88 41.62
C TYR A 253 8.44 -49.29 42.32
N PRO A 254 9.62 -48.82 41.84
CA PRO A 254 10.30 -47.73 42.56
C PRO A 254 10.94 -46.66 41.63
N SER A 255 11.57 -45.63 42.23
CA SER A 255 12.22 -44.49 41.53
C SER A 255 13.55 -44.08 42.19
N ALA A 256 14.55 -43.73 41.36
CA ALA A 256 15.84 -43.06 41.66
C ALA A 256 16.49 -42.69 40.30
N SER A 257 17.05 -41.51 39.97
CA SER A 257 18.06 -40.64 40.61
C SER A 257 19.48 -41.27 40.70
N ALA A 258 20.59 -40.62 40.33
CA ALA A 258 20.86 -39.37 39.59
C ALA A 258 22.38 -39.31 39.20
N PHE A 259 22.87 -38.17 38.65
CA PHE A 259 24.29 -37.77 38.47
C PHE A 259 25.08 -38.43 37.29
N ASP A 260 26.04 -37.79 36.61
CA ASP A 260 26.51 -36.38 36.72
C ASP A 260 27.19 -35.72 35.48
N HIS A 261 27.34 -34.40 35.57
CA HIS A 261 28.36 -33.49 35.00
C HIS A 261 28.73 -33.49 33.49
N THR A 262 28.43 -32.38 32.80
CA THR A 262 29.42 -31.33 32.44
C THR A 262 28.75 -30.04 31.94
N ASN A 263 29.46 -28.90 31.93
CA ASN A 263 28.89 -27.54 31.81
C ASN A 263 28.64 -27.06 30.38
N GLY A 264 27.59 -26.22 30.17
CA GLY A 264 27.24 -25.69 28.84
C GLY A 264 26.30 -24.46 28.73
N ILE A 265 26.12 -23.66 29.80
CA ILE A 265 25.45 -22.33 29.85
C ILE A 265 24.06 -22.21 29.16
N THR A 266 23.01 -22.05 29.96
CA THR A 266 21.63 -21.77 29.51
C THR A 266 21.42 -20.31 29.07
N GLY A 267 20.87 -20.10 27.88
CA GLY A 267 20.33 -18.79 27.43
C GLY A 267 18.88 -18.56 27.89
N SER A 268 18.61 -17.43 28.53
CA SER A 268 17.29 -17.06 29.06
C SER A 268 16.40 -16.40 27.99
N PRO A 269 15.05 -16.55 28.00
CA PRO A 269 14.14 -15.98 26.98
C PRO A 269 13.93 -14.45 27.10
N ALA A 270 14.94 -13.70 27.56
CA ALA A 270 14.83 -12.31 27.99
C ALA A 270 14.88 -11.24 26.87
N ASN A 271 15.29 -11.61 25.64
CA ASN A 271 15.62 -10.65 24.57
C ASN A 271 14.51 -10.45 23.51
N ALA A 272 13.30 -10.99 23.70
CA ALA A 272 12.23 -10.80 22.73
C ALA A 272 11.70 -9.34 22.75
N PRO A 273 11.71 -8.58 21.63
CA PRO A 273 11.25 -7.20 21.63
C PRO A 273 9.74 -7.10 21.93
N SER A 274 9.36 -6.05 22.67
CA SER A 274 8.01 -5.87 23.22
C SER A 274 6.94 -5.68 22.14
N VAL A 275 5.67 -5.87 22.52
CA VAL A 275 4.53 -5.71 21.60
C VAL A 275 4.43 -4.27 21.11
N GLU A 276 4.63 -3.31 22.01
CA GLU A 276 4.55 -1.88 21.75
C GLU A 276 5.69 -1.40 20.84
N LEU A 277 6.91 -1.95 21.01
CA LEU A 277 8.01 -1.69 20.09
C LEU A 277 7.70 -2.23 18.68
N LYS A 278 7.19 -3.46 18.58
CA LYS A 278 6.76 -4.04 17.29
C LYS A 278 5.64 -3.22 16.64
N ASP A 279 4.71 -2.69 17.44
CA ASP A 279 3.64 -1.82 16.96
C ASP A 279 4.16 -0.45 16.51
N PHE A 280 5.13 0.13 17.22
CA PHE A 280 5.82 1.36 16.81
C PHE A 280 6.61 1.14 15.51
N VAL A 281 7.34 0.03 15.38
CA VAL A 281 8.03 -0.39 14.14
C VAL A 281 7.03 -0.46 12.99
N LYS A 282 5.95 -1.24 13.13
CA LYS A 282 4.92 -1.39 12.08
C LYS A 282 4.29 -0.05 11.67
N LYS A 283 3.94 0.80 12.63
CA LYS A 283 3.36 2.14 12.36
C LYS A 283 4.37 3.06 11.66
N THR A 284 5.63 2.98 12.07
CA THR A 284 6.73 3.77 11.47
C THR A 284 7.00 3.33 10.04
N PHE A 285 7.23 2.04 9.78
CA PHE A 285 7.56 1.54 8.44
C PHE A 285 6.37 1.53 7.46
N LYS A 286 5.11 1.51 7.93
CA LYS A 286 3.93 1.80 7.10
C LYS A 286 3.84 3.26 6.63
N LYS A 287 4.54 4.19 7.29
CA LYS A 287 4.59 5.62 6.92
C LYS A 287 5.91 5.99 6.22
N HIS A 288 7.00 5.30 6.58
CA HIS A 288 8.36 5.52 6.10
C HIS A 288 8.92 4.18 5.60
N PHE A 289 8.65 3.85 4.33
CA PHE A 289 8.92 2.53 3.75
C PHE A 289 10.39 2.09 3.82
N VAL A 290 11.32 3.05 3.88
CA VAL A 290 12.77 2.84 4.06
C VAL A 290 13.28 3.85 5.08
N LEU A 291 14.14 3.42 5.99
CA LEU A 291 14.79 4.24 7.03
C LEU A 291 16.20 3.70 7.35
N THR A 292 17.11 4.58 7.73
CA THR A 292 18.33 4.21 8.47
C THR A 292 18.01 3.87 9.94
N LEU A 293 18.90 3.11 10.60
CA LEU A 293 18.78 2.89 12.05
C LEU A 293 18.92 4.21 12.83
N ASN A 294 19.74 5.16 12.37
CA ASN A 294 19.84 6.49 12.97
C ASN A 294 18.49 7.25 12.93
N GLU A 295 17.84 7.31 11.77
CA GLU A 295 16.52 7.93 11.65
C GLU A 295 15.45 7.20 12.47
N PHE A 296 15.48 5.87 12.51
CA PHE A 296 14.56 5.09 13.32
C PHE A 296 14.76 5.37 14.82
N LYS A 297 16.01 5.42 15.31
CA LYS A 297 16.36 5.84 16.68
C LYS A 297 15.87 7.25 16.98
N ARG A 298 16.02 8.20 16.05
CA ARG A 298 15.51 9.58 16.17
C ARG A 298 13.98 9.64 16.26
N LEU A 299 13.27 8.89 15.41
CA LEU A 299 11.81 8.80 15.43
C LEU A 299 11.30 8.13 16.71
N PHE A 300 11.99 7.09 17.18
CA PHE A 300 11.69 6.43 18.45
C PHE A 300 11.89 7.37 19.63
N GLY A 301 13.03 8.09 19.70
CA GLY A 301 13.28 9.09 20.74
C GLY A 301 12.22 10.21 20.79
N LEU A 302 11.76 10.69 19.62
CA LEU A 302 10.63 11.63 19.52
C LEU A 302 9.31 11.02 20.00
N HIS A 303 9.06 9.74 19.72
CA HIS A 303 7.89 9.03 20.24
C HIS A 303 7.93 8.92 21.78
N ILE A 304 9.07 8.53 22.38
CA ILE A 304 9.25 8.51 23.83
C ILE A 304 9.00 9.89 24.44
N ALA A 305 9.58 10.94 23.86
CA ALA A 305 9.41 12.32 24.32
C ALA A 305 7.96 12.85 24.20
N SER A 306 7.11 12.20 23.40
CA SER A 306 5.68 12.54 23.26
C SER A 306 4.76 11.84 24.26
N MET A 307 5.26 10.89 25.05
CA MET A 307 4.45 10.12 26.02
C MET A 307 4.30 10.86 27.36
N PRO A 308 3.16 10.70 28.07
CA PRO A 308 2.99 11.28 29.41
C PRO A 308 4.03 10.74 30.42
N SER A 309 4.69 11.67 31.12
CA SER A 309 5.67 11.36 32.17
C SER A 309 5.03 10.54 33.30
N GLY A 310 5.37 9.26 33.39
CA GLY A 310 4.82 8.30 34.34
C GLY A 310 4.71 6.88 33.78
N HIS A 311 4.66 6.71 32.46
CA HIS A 311 4.55 5.40 31.79
C HIS A 311 5.83 5.06 31.02
N SER A 312 6.84 4.52 31.72
CA SER A 312 8.05 3.97 31.08
C SER A 312 7.78 2.56 30.53
N ILE A 313 6.93 2.49 29.50
CA ILE A 313 6.51 1.23 28.83
C ILE A 313 7.71 0.51 28.21
N TYR A 314 8.73 1.27 27.81
CA TYR A 314 9.95 0.76 27.21
C TYR A 314 11.06 0.67 28.27
N PRO A 315 11.69 -0.50 28.48
CA PRO A 315 12.95 -0.61 29.22
C PRO A 315 14.10 0.00 28.40
N SER A 316 15.33 -0.04 28.90
CA SER A 316 16.52 0.40 28.17
C SER A 316 16.79 -0.45 26.92
N ILE A 317 16.28 -0.02 25.77
CA ILE A 317 16.40 -0.76 24.50
C ILE A 317 17.77 -0.51 23.88
N SER A 318 18.50 -1.58 23.56
CA SER A 318 19.75 -1.49 22.82
C SER A 318 19.50 -1.41 21.31
N ASP A 319 20.49 -0.89 20.57
CA ASP A 319 20.42 -0.83 19.11
C ASP A 319 20.22 -2.21 18.47
N HIS A 320 20.73 -3.28 19.10
CA HIS A 320 20.49 -4.66 18.67
C HIS A 320 19.00 -5.00 18.75
N MET A 321 18.35 -4.74 19.88
CA MET A 321 16.92 -5.00 20.07
C MET A 321 16.02 -4.16 19.15
N LEU A 322 16.45 -2.95 18.77
CA LEU A 322 15.77 -2.16 17.75
C LEU A 322 15.87 -2.82 16.36
N GLN A 323 17.07 -3.28 15.97
CA GLN A 323 17.29 -4.02 14.71
C GLN A 323 16.49 -5.33 14.67
N ASP A 324 16.48 -6.11 15.77
CA ASP A 324 15.69 -7.34 15.92
C ASP A 324 14.19 -7.05 15.75
N ALA A 325 13.69 -5.98 16.38
CA ALA A 325 12.29 -5.59 16.29
C ALA A 325 11.88 -5.18 14.87
N ILE A 326 12.77 -4.53 14.13
CA ILE A 326 12.57 -4.18 12.71
C ILE A 326 12.48 -5.45 11.87
N LEU A 327 13.47 -6.34 11.97
CA LEU A 327 13.51 -7.60 11.20
C LEU A 327 12.33 -8.53 11.51
N LEU A 328 11.85 -8.56 12.77
CA LEU A 328 10.66 -9.31 13.18
C LEU A 328 9.33 -8.70 12.69
N CYS A 329 9.33 -7.52 12.08
CA CYS A 329 8.13 -6.83 11.59
C CYS A 329 8.08 -6.73 10.04
N GLN A 330 8.42 -7.82 9.35
CA GLN A 330 8.39 -7.92 7.87
C GLN A 330 9.26 -6.88 7.13
N CYS A 331 10.22 -6.27 7.83
CA CYS A 331 11.23 -5.40 7.23
C CYS A 331 12.53 -6.20 7.01
N LYS A 332 13.32 -5.83 6.00
CA LYS A 332 14.64 -6.40 5.74
C LYS A 332 15.71 -5.32 5.82
N GLN A 333 16.90 -5.70 6.27
CA GLN A 333 18.08 -4.87 6.11
C GLN A 333 18.46 -4.83 4.62
N ILE A 334 18.67 -3.63 4.10
CA ILE A 334 19.10 -3.39 2.72
C ILE A 334 20.62 -3.23 2.76
N MET A 335 21.34 -4.16 2.11
CA MET A 335 22.80 -4.10 1.99
C MET A 335 23.22 -3.08 0.94
N VAL A 336 23.08 -1.79 1.29
CA VAL A 336 23.55 -0.67 0.45
C VAL A 336 25.09 -0.69 0.41
N PRO A 337 25.72 -0.66 -0.78
CA PRO A 337 27.17 -0.69 -0.91
C PRO A 337 27.78 0.70 -0.65
N PHE A 338 27.93 1.06 0.62
CA PHE A 338 28.56 2.32 1.01
C PHE A 338 30.03 2.38 0.53
N PRO A 339 30.50 3.56 0.07
CA PRO A 339 31.90 3.74 -0.32
C PRO A 339 32.87 3.44 0.84
N ALA A 340 34.02 2.86 0.54
CA ALA A 340 35.06 2.54 1.53
C ALA A 340 35.68 3.78 2.24
N GLN A 341 35.29 4.99 1.84
CA GLN A 341 35.69 6.27 2.44
C GLN A 341 34.50 7.00 3.10
N THR A 342 33.37 6.32 3.31
CA THR A 342 32.17 6.94 3.87
C THR A 342 32.40 7.52 5.26
N THR A 343 31.89 8.73 5.47
CA THR A 343 31.88 9.44 6.76
C THR A 343 30.61 9.16 7.58
N ALA A 344 29.64 8.43 7.01
CA ALA A 344 28.38 8.10 7.65
C ALA A 344 28.59 7.16 8.85
N ALA A 345 27.89 7.41 9.95
CA ALA A 345 28.00 6.58 11.15
C ALA A 345 27.48 5.14 10.92
N THR A 346 27.91 4.21 11.77
CA THR A 346 27.53 2.78 11.68
C THR A 346 26.02 2.53 11.64
N ASP A 347 25.22 3.43 12.25
CA ASP A 347 23.75 3.34 12.25
C ASP A 347 23.09 4.06 11.07
N GLU A 348 23.81 4.93 10.38
CA GLU A 348 23.38 5.54 9.11
C GLU A 348 23.62 4.56 7.95
N GLN A 349 24.68 3.74 8.05
CA GLN A 349 24.96 2.65 7.11
C GLN A 349 24.01 1.44 7.23
N LYS A 350 23.18 1.39 8.28
CA LYS A 350 22.19 0.32 8.49
C LYS A 350 20.82 0.74 7.96
N VAL A 351 20.60 0.51 6.67
CA VAL A 351 19.34 0.79 6.00
C VAL A 351 18.38 -0.38 6.17
N PHE A 352 17.11 -0.11 6.50
CA PHE A 352 16.03 -1.09 6.57
C PHE A 352 14.86 -0.63 5.70
N GLY A 353 14.12 -1.58 5.12
CA GLY A 353 12.88 -1.29 4.40
C GLY A 353 11.81 -2.35 4.59
N LEU A 354 10.54 -1.94 4.49
CA LEU A 354 9.40 -2.85 4.56
C LEU A 354 9.39 -3.76 3.33
N TRP A 355 9.50 -5.08 3.55
CA TRP A 355 9.58 -6.06 2.47
C TRP A 355 8.22 -6.66 2.10
N GLU A 356 7.36 -6.89 3.09
CA GLU A 356 5.99 -7.34 2.89
C GLU A 356 5.03 -6.38 3.60
N THR A 357 4.19 -5.71 2.83
CA THR A 357 2.93 -5.15 3.34
C THR A 357 1.99 -6.31 3.67
N GLY A 358 1.95 -6.71 4.94
CA GLY A 358 1.04 -7.74 5.47
C GLY A 358 -0.43 -7.33 5.44
N GLU A 359 -0.96 -7.06 4.25
CA GLU A 359 -2.36 -6.75 3.98
C GLU A 359 -3.09 -8.02 3.52
N GLU A 360 -3.73 -8.72 4.45
CA GLU A 360 -4.48 -9.96 4.16
C GLU A 360 -5.82 -9.72 3.43
N PHE A 361 -5.91 -8.71 2.54
CA PHE A 361 -7.14 -8.37 1.83
C PHE A 361 -7.69 -9.54 0.99
N ASP A 362 -6.82 -10.43 0.49
CA ASP A 362 -7.23 -11.62 -0.28
C ASP A 362 -7.92 -12.70 0.58
N LYS A 363 -7.74 -12.70 1.92
CA LYS A 363 -8.34 -13.73 2.81
C LYS A 363 -9.80 -13.46 3.16
N VAL A 364 -10.30 -12.24 2.98
CA VAL A 364 -11.67 -11.85 3.36
C VAL A 364 -12.72 -12.35 2.35
N ASN A 365 -12.32 -12.66 1.11
CA ASN A 365 -13.24 -13.03 0.03
C ASN A 365 -13.61 -14.53 -0.07
N TYR A 366 -13.21 -15.37 0.90
CA TYR A 366 -13.45 -16.82 0.87
C TYR A 366 -14.53 -17.33 1.85
N PHE A 367 -15.22 -16.44 2.59
CA PHE A 367 -16.25 -16.81 3.59
C PHE A 367 -17.60 -16.10 3.41
N SER A 368 -17.94 -15.73 2.17
CA SER A 368 -19.25 -15.17 1.80
C SER A 368 -19.84 -15.86 0.56
N GLY A 369 -19.60 -17.18 0.43
CA GLY A 369 -19.92 -17.99 -0.75
C GLY A 369 -20.46 -19.40 -0.43
N LEU A 370 -21.21 -19.51 0.67
CA LEU A 370 -22.07 -20.65 1.05
C LEU A 370 -23.35 -20.09 1.68
#